data_AF-A0A3L9ZY21-F1
#
_entry.id   AF-A0A3L9ZY21-F1
#
_cell.length_a   1.000
_cell.length_b   1.000
_cell.length_c   1.000
_cell.angle_alpha   90.00
_cell.angle_beta   90.00
_cell.angle_gamma   90.00
#
_symmetry.space_group_name_H-M   'P 1'
#
loop_
_entity.id
_entity.type
_entity.pdbx_description
1 polymer ?
#
loop_
_entity_poly.entity_id
_entity_poly.type
_entity_poly.pdbx_seq_one_letter_code
_entity_poly.pdbx_strand_id
1 'polypeptide(L)'
;MKRLIITAFALLLVACSSTPANRISANQAAYDAYPADVQAAIQAGEIKPGFTLEQVEMAWGKADRVSREVYEGGERIVWGYTSHKPQVGIGFGVGTGGGSTRTSTGIGISSGGQAEYVKMAVIENDRVVDVRYFE
;
A
#
# COMPACT_ATOMS: atom_id res chain seq x y z
N MET A 1 -5.14 -50.95 -9.55
CA MET A 1 -4.17 -50.17 -10.36
C MET A 1 -4.48 -48.70 -10.16
N LYS A 2 -3.52 -47.97 -9.55
CA LYS A 2 -3.58 -46.54 -9.23
C LYS A 2 -3.45 -45.71 -10.50
N ARG A 3 -4.36 -44.77 -10.74
CA ARG A 3 -4.09 -43.51 -11.47
C ARG A 3 -4.95 -42.41 -10.85
N LEU A 4 -4.46 -41.88 -9.73
CA LEU A 4 -4.96 -40.62 -9.15
C LEU A 4 -4.65 -39.53 -10.18
N ILE A 5 -5.71 -38.93 -10.71
CA ILE A 5 -5.65 -37.84 -11.68
C ILE A 5 -5.03 -36.62 -10.99
N ILE A 6 -4.08 -36.05 -11.72
CA ILE A 6 -3.11 -35.05 -11.32
C ILE A 6 -3.78 -33.78 -10.77
N THR A 7 -3.39 -33.44 -9.54
CA THR A 7 -3.57 -32.14 -8.90
C THR A 7 -2.88 -31.06 -9.72
N ALA A 8 -3.63 -30.24 -10.45
CA ALA A 8 -3.14 -29.02 -11.08
C ALA A 8 -4.25 -27.97 -11.15
N PHE A 9 -4.60 -27.41 -9.98
CA PHE A 9 -5.31 -26.13 -9.91
C PHE A 9 -4.76 -25.34 -8.73
N ALA A 10 -3.49 -24.97 -8.85
CA ALA A 10 -2.81 -24.11 -7.91
C ALA A 10 -2.63 -22.73 -8.55
N LEU A 11 -3.01 -21.69 -7.79
CA LEU A 11 -2.62 -20.28 -7.94
C LEU A 11 -3.26 -19.47 -9.08
N LEU A 12 -4.53 -19.09 -8.93
CA LEU A 12 -5.10 -17.96 -9.67
C LEU A 12 -6.02 -17.14 -8.77
N LEU A 13 -5.53 -16.49 -7.70
CA LEU A 13 -6.25 -15.44 -6.98
C LEU A 13 -5.29 -14.62 -6.07
N VAL A 14 -4.29 -13.95 -6.65
CA VAL A 14 -3.59 -12.81 -6.01
C VAL A 14 -3.93 -11.55 -6.81
N ALA A 15 -5.21 -11.16 -6.83
CA ALA A 15 -5.70 -10.01 -7.59
C ALA A 15 -6.36 -8.94 -6.69
N CYS A 16 -5.93 -8.82 -5.43
CA CYS A 16 -6.44 -7.79 -4.51
C CYS A 16 -5.36 -6.85 -3.98
N SER A 17 -4.20 -6.76 -4.64
CA SER A 17 -3.21 -5.71 -4.39
C SER A 17 -3.28 -4.71 -5.54
N SER A 18 -3.50 -3.44 -5.24
CA SER A 18 -3.45 -2.35 -6.22
C SER A 18 -2.02 -2.22 -6.74
N THR A 19 -1.69 -2.95 -7.81
CA THR A 19 -0.36 -2.95 -8.43
C THR A 19 -0.19 -1.76 -9.37
N PRO A 20 1.06 -1.28 -9.60
CA PRO A 20 1.34 -0.25 -10.60
C PRO A 20 0.77 -0.62 -11.98
N ALA A 21 0.87 -1.89 -12.39
CA ALA A 21 0.35 -2.37 -13.67
C ALA A 21 -1.16 -2.10 -13.86
N ASN A 22 -1.97 -2.27 -12.81
CA ASN A 22 -3.41 -2.01 -12.88
C ASN A 22 -3.74 -0.50 -12.96
N ARG A 23 -2.87 0.35 -12.40
CA ARG A 23 -3.02 1.81 -12.50
C ARG A 23 -2.57 2.35 -13.85
N ILE A 24 -1.49 1.81 -14.39
CA ILE A 24 -0.99 2.12 -15.73
C ILE A 24 -2.04 1.76 -16.77
N SER A 25 -2.60 0.54 -16.73
CA SER A 25 -3.63 0.13 -17.70
C SER A 25 -4.87 1.02 -17.66
N ALA A 26 -5.26 1.51 -16.48
CA ALA A 26 -6.36 2.46 -16.32
C ALA A 26 -6.05 3.87 -16.86
N ASN A 27 -4.77 4.25 -16.97
CA ASN A 27 -4.33 5.58 -17.40
C ASN A 27 -3.29 5.51 -18.54
N GLN A 28 -3.47 4.54 -19.45
CA GLN A 28 -2.45 4.18 -20.44
C GLN A 28 -2.02 5.36 -21.32
N ALA A 29 -2.96 6.20 -21.74
CA ALA A 29 -2.66 7.37 -22.59
C ALA A 29 -1.75 8.41 -21.90
N ALA A 30 -1.94 8.63 -20.58
CA ALA A 30 -1.08 9.52 -19.80
C ALA A 30 0.30 8.90 -19.61
N TYR A 31 0.34 7.60 -19.29
CA TYR A 31 1.58 6.84 -19.14
C TYR A 31 2.43 6.88 -20.43
N ASP A 32 1.81 6.63 -21.59
CA ASP A 32 2.49 6.60 -22.89
C ASP A 32 3.05 7.99 -23.28
N ALA A 33 2.45 9.06 -22.77
CA ALA A 33 2.91 10.44 -22.98
C ALA A 33 4.11 10.82 -22.10
N TYR A 34 4.42 10.04 -21.06
CA TYR A 34 5.54 10.33 -20.19
C TYR A 34 6.89 9.98 -20.82
N PRO A 35 7.98 10.67 -20.43
CA PRO A 35 9.34 10.28 -20.79
C PRO A 35 9.67 8.83 -20.39
N ALA A 36 10.56 8.17 -21.15
CA ALA A 36 10.91 6.77 -20.95
C ALA A 36 11.50 6.47 -19.55
N ASP A 37 12.24 7.42 -18.98
CA ASP A 37 12.81 7.32 -17.63
C ASP A 37 11.73 7.40 -16.54
N VAL A 38 10.68 8.19 -16.76
CA VAL A 38 9.50 8.27 -15.89
C VAL A 38 8.68 6.98 -15.99
N GLN A 39 8.44 6.51 -17.22
CA GLN A 39 7.75 5.25 -17.49
C GLN A 39 8.40 4.07 -16.76
N ALA A 40 9.72 3.92 -16.91
CA ALA A 40 10.48 2.86 -16.25
C ALA A 40 10.40 2.93 -14.72
N ALA A 41 10.47 4.13 -14.14
CA ALA A 41 10.32 4.31 -12.69
C ALA A 41 8.91 3.96 -12.20
N ILE A 42 7.86 4.40 -12.90
CA ILE A 42 6.47 4.08 -12.55
C ILE A 42 6.24 2.56 -12.62
N GLN A 43 6.78 1.87 -13.63
CA GLN A 43 6.72 0.41 -13.74
C GLN A 43 7.43 -0.30 -12.57
N ALA A 44 8.57 0.24 -12.14
CA ALA A 44 9.29 -0.25 -10.96
C ALA A 44 8.59 0.07 -9.63
N GLY A 45 7.55 0.91 -9.63
CA GLY A 45 6.90 1.40 -8.41
C GLY A 45 7.77 2.41 -7.65
N GLU A 46 8.66 3.11 -8.36
CA GLU A 46 9.55 4.14 -7.84
C GLU A 46 9.04 5.53 -8.25
N ILE A 47 9.40 6.55 -7.46
CA ILE A 47 9.19 7.95 -7.82
C ILE A 47 10.51 8.71 -7.66
N LYS A 48 10.70 9.78 -8.42
CA LYS A 48 11.91 10.60 -8.39
C LYS A 48 11.55 12.07 -8.19
N PRO A 49 12.48 12.89 -7.67
CA PRO A 49 12.31 14.33 -7.67
C PRO A 49 11.95 14.87 -9.06
N GLY A 50 11.04 15.83 -9.12
CA GLY A 50 10.50 16.39 -10.36
C GLY A 50 9.24 15.71 -10.89
N PHE A 51 8.83 14.56 -10.32
CA PHE A 51 7.58 13.91 -10.71
C PHE A 51 6.37 14.79 -10.37
N THR A 52 5.33 14.75 -11.19
CA THR A 52 4.03 15.38 -10.91
C THR A 52 3.22 14.55 -9.94
N LEU A 53 2.19 15.15 -9.34
CA LEU A 53 1.24 14.43 -8.49
C LEU A 53 0.61 13.22 -9.19
N GLU A 54 0.23 13.40 -10.46
CA GLU A 54 -0.36 12.35 -11.28
C GLU A 54 0.60 11.17 -11.47
N GLN A 55 1.89 11.44 -11.70
CA GLN A 55 2.92 10.40 -11.83
C GLN A 55 3.13 9.64 -10.52
N VAL A 56 3.08 10.34 -9.38
CA VAL A 56 3.15 9.71 -8.05
C VAL A 56 1.93 8.83 -7.80
N GLU A 57 0.72 9.30 -8.12
CA GLU A 57 -0.49 8.48 -8.02
C GLU A 57 -0.44 7.25 -8.92
N MET A 58 0.12 7.38 -10.13
CA MET A 58 0.28 6.24 -11.03
C MET A 58 1.27 5.21 -10.47
N ALA A 59 2.41 5.65 -9.95
CA ALA A 59 3.43 4.79 -9.38
C ALA A 59 2.99 4.13 -8.07
N TRP A 60 2.43 4.91 -7.14
CA TRP A 60 2.21 4.50 -5.74
C TRP A 60 0.74 4.34 -5.34
N GLY A 61 -0.18 4.86 -6.14
CA GLY A 61 -1.59 4.97 -5.77
C GLY A 61 -1.88 6.21 -4.94
N LYS A 62 -3.12 6.32 -4.47
CA LYS A 62 -3.55 7.39 -3.56
C LYS A 62 -2.82 7.29 -2.23
N ALA A 63 -2.38 8.42 -1.69
CA ALA A 63 -1.77 8.46 -0.37
C ALA A 63 -2.78 8.05 0.71
N ASP A 64 -2.30 7.33 1.72
CA ASP A 64 -3.09 6.99 2.90
C ASP A 64 -3.29 8.20 3.81
N ARG A 65 -2.30 9.10 3.81
CA ARG A 65 -2.29 10.33 4.62
C ARG A 65 -1.74 11.48 3.79
N VAL A 66 -2.43 12.61 3.85
CA VAL A 66 -2.00 13.87 3.22
C VAL A 66 -1.89 14.92 4.31
N SER A 67 -0.70 15.49 4.48
CA SER A 67 -0.44 16.61 5.38
C SER A 67 -0.06 17.85 4.58
N ARG A 68 -0.52 19.02 5.01
CA ARG A 68 -0.16 20.31 4.43
C ARG A 68 0.64 21.08 5.45
N GLU A 69 1.86 21.44 5.12
CA GLU A 69 2.80 22.11 6.01
C GLU A 69 3.14 23.49 5.45
N VAL A 70 2.92 24.52 6.26
CA VAL A 70 3.33 25.89 5.96
C VAL A 70 4.63 26.16 6.72
N TYR A 71 5.65 26.62 6.02
CA TYR A 71 6.96 26.96 6.57
C TYR A 71 7.43 28.31 6.02
N GLU A 72 8.53 28.84 6.56
CA GLU A 72 9.02 30.19 6.20
C GLU A 72 9.32 30.35 4.70
N GLY A 73 9.67 29.26 4.01
CA GLY A 73 9.97 29.23 2.58
C GLY A 73 8.78 28.89 1.66
N GLY A 74 7.58 28.65 2.21
CA GLY A 74 6.38 28.38 1.41
C GLY A 74 5.48 27.30 2.00
N GLU A 75 4.69 26.68 1.12
CA GLU A 75 3.77 25.60 1.47
C GLU A 75 4.21 24.31 0.78
N ARG A 76 4.17 23.20 1.52
CA ARG A 76 4.43 21.87 0.98
C ARG A 76 3.34 20.89 1.37
N ILE A 77 3.15 19.89 0.51
CA ILE A 77 2.22 18.79 0.73
C ILE A 77 3.05 17.53 0.97
N VAL A 78 2.76 16.82 2.05
CA VAL A 78 3.44 15.57 2.40
C VAL A 78 2.45 14.43 2.23
N TRP A 79 2.74 13.54 1.30
CA TRP A 79 1.99 12.32 1.06
C TRP A 79 2.66 11.16 1.76
N GLY A 80 1.92 10.47 2.62
CA GLY A 80 2.40 9.32 3.36
C GLY A 80 1.59 8.08 3.04
N TYR A 81 2.31 6.98 2.91
CA TYR A 81 1.75 5.65 2.68
C TYR A 81 2.14 4.77 3.84
N THR A 82 1.16 4.03 4.35
CA THR A 82 1.30 3.23 5.57
C THR A 82 1.05 1.75 5.29
N SER A 83 1.77 0.89 6.00
CA SER A 83 1.50 -0.54 5.99
C SER A 83 0.85 -0.96 7.30
N HIS A 84 -0.21 -1.77 7.19
CA HIS A 84 -0.84 -2.41 8.34
C HIS A 84 -0.24 -3.79 8.51
N LYS A 85 0.72 -3.93 9.44
CA LYS A 85 1.23 -5.24 9.87
C LYS A 85 0.15 -5.88 10.76
N PRO A 86 -0.48 -7.01 10.36
CA PRO A 86 -1.43 -7.69 11.22
C PRO A 86 -0.71 -8.15 12.49
N GLN A 87 -1.23 -7.76 13.65
CA GLN A 87 -0.71 -8.27 14.91
C GLN A 87 -1.42 -9.59 15.22
N VAL A 88 -0.67 -10.69 15.15
CA VAL A 88 -1.14 -11.99 15.61
C VAL A 88 -0.86 -12.06 17.11
N GLY A 89 -1.92 -12.06 17.91
CA GLY A 89 -1.82 -12.18 19.36
C GLY A 89 -2.44 -13.48 19.85
N ILE A 90 -1.84 -14.11 20.87
CA ILE A 90 -2.52 -15.15 21.64
C ILE A 90 -3.17 -14.47 22.84
N GLY A 91 -4.50 -14.55 22.91
CA GLY A 91 -5.30 -13.86 23.91
C GLY A 91 -6.14 -14.83 24.74
N PHE A 92 -6.35 -14.46 26.01
CA PHE A 92 -7.35 -15.07 26.87
C PHE A 92 -8.67 -14.30 26.68
N GLY A 93 -9.68 -14.95 26.12
CA GLY A 93 -11.02 -14.39 25.93
C GLY A 93 -11.99 -14.98 26.94
N VAL A 94 -12.74 -14.15 27.65
CA VAL A 94 -13.91 -14.59 28.42
C VAL A 94 -15.14 -14.36 27.56
N GLY A 95 -15.76 -15.42 27.08
CA GLY A 95 -16.97 -15.37 26.28
C GLY A 95 -18.19 -15.86 27.05
N THR A 96 -19.26 -15.08 27.08
CA THR A 96 -20.57 -15.52 27.55
C THR A 96 -21.39 -16.00 26.35
N GLY A 97 -21.43 -17.31 26.13
CA GLY A 97 -22.26 -17.93 25.10
C GLY A 97 -23.29 -18.85 25.75
N GLY A 98 -24.58 -18.49 25.66
CA GLY A 98 -25.70 -19.33 26.08
C GLY A 98 -25.62 -19.84 27.52
N GLY A 99 -25.85 -18.97 28.50
CA GLY A 99 -26.05 -19.36 29.90
C GLY A 99 -24.82 -19.79 30.71
N SER A 100 -23.60 -19.71 30.15
CA SER A 100 -22.36 -20.00 30.91
C SER A 100 -21.20 -19.10 30.49
N THR A 101 -20.43 -18.62 31.47
CA THR A 101 -19.16 -17.91 31.26
C THR A 101 -18.09 -18.94 30.94
N ARG A 102 -17.51 -18.88 29.74
CA ARG A 102 -16.41 -19.76 29.34
C ARG A 102 -15.16 -18.91 29.17
N THR A 103 -14.10 -19.27 29.88
CA THR A 103 -12.75 -18.74 29.65
C THR A 103 -12.09 -19.59 28.58
N SER A 104 -11.69 -18.99 27.47
CA SER A 104 -10.98 -19.68 26.39
C SER A 104 -9.63 -19.03 26.11
N THR A 105 -8.65 -19.85 25.78
CA THR A 105 -7.38 -19.43 25.19
C THR A 105 -7.50 -19.57 23.68
N GLY A 106 -7.33 -18.48 22.94
CA GLY A 106 -7.46 -18.46 21.48
C GLY A 106 -6.35 -17.68 20.81
N ILE A 107 -6.07 -18.04 19.55
CA ILE A 107 -5.25 -17.24 18.65
C ILE A 107 -6.18 -16.21 17.99
N GLY A 108 -5.92 -14.93 18.23
CA GLY A 108 -6.64 -13.83 17.62
C GLY A 108 -5.74 -13.09 16.63
N ILE A 109 -6.24 -12.86 15.41
CA ILE A 109 -5.64 -11.89 14.50
C ILE A 109 -6.41 -10.59 14.74
N SER A 110 -5.76 -9.58 15.31
CA SER A 110 -6.37 -8.26 15.48
C SER A 110 -5.84 -7.30 14.41
N SER A 111 -6.74 -6.51 13.83
CA SER A 111 -6.39 -5.45 12.87
C SER A 111 -5.91 -4.16 13.55
N GLY A 112 -5.67 -4.18 14.87
CA GLY A 112 -5.30 -3.02 15.68
C GLY A 112 -3.82 -2.63 15.63
N GLY A 113 -3.05 -3.14 14.66
CA GLY A 113 -1.64 -2.77 14.49
C GLY A 113 -1.50 -1.28 14.17
N GLN A 114 -0.49 -0.62 14.76
CA GLN A 114 -0.22 0.78 14.45
C GLN A 114 0.17 0.90 12.97
N ALA A 115 -0.45 1.85 12.27
CA ALA A 115 -0.11 2.16 10.88
C ALA A 115 1.27 2.81 10.85
N GLU A 116 2.24 2.10 10.29
CA GLU A 116 3.62 2.58 10.16
C GLU A 116 3.82 3.14 8.76
N TYR A 117 4.45 4.32 8.66
CA TYR A 117 4.81 4.87 7.35
C TYR A 117 5.86 3.97 6.70
N VAL A 118 5.61 3.59 5.45
CA VAL A 118 6.56 2.80 4.64
C VAL A 118 7.22 3.64 3.55
N LYS A 119 6.53 4.68 3.08
CA LYS A 119 7.08 5.63 2.10
C LYS A 119 6.37 6.96 2.20
N MET A 120 7.10 8.04 1.87
CA MET A 120 6.59 9.40 1.85
C MET A 120 7.13 10.16 0.64
N ALA A 121 6.31 11.04 0.10
CA ALA A 121 6.68 12.01 -0.92
C ALA A 121 6.39 13.42 -0.40
N VAL A 122 7.37 14.32 -0.50
CA VAL A 122 7.18 15.75 -0.24
C VAL A 122 7.02 16.44 -1.58
N ILE A 123 5.94 17.19 -1.71
CA ILE A 123 5.51 17.83 -2.95
C ILE A 123 5.43 19.33 -2.71
N GLU A 124 6.10 20.09 -3.56
CA GLU A 124 6.06 21.55 -3.59
C GLU A 124 5.82 22.00 -5.03
N ASN A 125 4.94 22.98 -5.22
CA ASN A 125 4.61 23.51 -6.55
C ASN A 125 4.23 22.39 -7.57
N ASP A 126 3.44 21.42 -7.13
CA ASP A 126 3.00 20.25 -7.93
C ASP A 126 4.15 19.33 -8.41
N ARG A 127 5.31 19.39 -7.75
CA ARG A 127 6.48 18.58 -8.05
C ARG A 127 7.03 17.92 -6.80
N VAL A 128 7.43 16.66 -6.94
CA VAL A 128 8.14 15.94 -5.88
C VAL A 128 9.50 16.62 -5.66
N VAL A 129 9.75 17.05 -4.43
CA VAL A 129 11.04 17.63 -4.01
C VAL A 129 11.87 16.66 -3.17
N ASP A 130 11.22 15.78 -2.43
CA ASP A 130 11.88 14.78 -1.58
C ASP A 130 11.07 13.49 -1.54
N VAL A 131 11.77 12.35 -1.44
CA VAL A 131 11.18 11.01 -1.40
C VAL A 131 11.87 10.23 -0.31
N ARG A 132 11.09 9.67 0.61
CA ARG A 132 11.60 8.88 1.74
C ARG A 132 11.00 7.50 1.73
N TYR A 133 11.85 6.50 1.93
CA TYR A 133 11.47 5.12 2.14
C TYR A 133 11.84 4.75 3.57
N PHE A 134 10.93 4.06 4.25
CA PHE A 134 11.10 3.61 5.63
C PHE A 134 11.12 2.08 5.60
N GLU A 135 12.16 1.48 6.19
CA GLU A 135 12.37 0.01 6.28
C GLU A 135 11.68 -0.60 7.49
#